data_AF-A0A7R9K645-F1
#
_entry.id   AF-A0A7R9K645-F1
#
_cell.length_a   1.000
_cell.length_b   1.000
_cell.length_c   1.000
_cell.angle_alpha   90.00
_cell.angle_beta   90.00
_cell.angle_gamma   90.00
#
_symmetry.space_group_name_H-M   'P 1'
#
loop_
_entity.id
_entity.type
_entity.pdbx_description
1 polymer ?
#
loop_
_entity_poly.entity_id
_entity_poly.type
_entity_poly.pdbx_seq_one_letter_code
_entity_poly.pdbx_strand_id
1 'polypeptide(L)'
;MRQPVSLVSENIRCDQLCKIGWAGNGQVCGPDRDLDGWPDHDLGCSDPKCRKDNCVGIPNSGQEDADGNGVGDICDPDADCDGIPNDPDNCPLVANPDQLDTDEDGADKQGDACDNCPTVPNFDQGDVDKDGIGDACDPDMDDDGRNMICKPNRWCDPPLTQILLRRVPVKETTVKLKNLPRRLTITVHLLAQNFYLTSIEGVLYVDIGAGSL
;
A
#
# COMPACT_ATOMS: atom_id res chain seq x y z
N MET A 1 -5.20 25.48 35.69
CA MET A 1 -5.85 24.70 36.77
C MET A 1 -5.85 23.24 36.33
N ARG A 2 -5.27 22.32 37.11
CA ARG A 2 -5.16 20.88 36.78
C ARG A 2 -6.38 20.14 37.34
N GLN A 3 -6.93 19.14 36.64
CA GLN A 3 -8.04 18.31 37.14
C GLN A 3 -7.55 17.05 37.89
N PRO A 4 -8.27 16.53 38.90
CA PRO A 4 -7.87 15.34 39.65
C PRO A 4 -8.36 14.04 38.98
N VAL A 5 -7.53 12.98 39.05
CA VAL A 5 -7.78 11.66 38.42
C VAL A 5 -8.23 10.63 39.48
N SER A 6 -9.23 9.79 39.17
CA SER A 6 -9.70 8.69 40.02
C SER A 6 -9.37 7.33 39.40
N LEU A 7 -8.90 6.38 40.23
CA LEU A 7 -8.36 5.06 39.86
C LEU A 7 -9.45 3.98 39.91
N VAL A 8 -9.70 3.23 38.81
CA VAL A 8 -9.91 1.76 38.76
C VAL A 8 -9.59 1.22 37.33
N SER A 9 -9.33 -0.08 37.23
CA SER A 9 -9.00 -1.05 36.15
C SER A 9 -9.25 -0.84 34.64
N GLU A 10 -8.30 -1.47 33.91
CA GLU A 10 -8.06 -1.90 32.51
C GLU A 10 -9.25 -2.07 31.54
N ASN A 11 -9.54 -1.02 30.79
CA ASN A 11 -10.25 -0.95 29.50
C ASN A 11 -10.04 0.49 29.04
N ILE A 12 -9.81 0.78 27.75
CA ILE A 12 -9.63 2.16 27.27
C ILE A 12 -10.79 3.00 27.79
N ARG A 13 -10.50 3.88 28.75
CA ARG A 13 -11.52 4.67 29.39
C ARG A 13 -11.60 6.01 28.66
N CYS A 14 -12.77 6.34 28.13
CA CYS A 14 -13.00 7.64 27.50
C CYS A 14 -12.86 8.83 28.48
N ASP A 15 -12.76 8.57 29.79
CA ASP A 15 -12.46 9.57 30.82
C ASP A 15 -10.95 9.90 30.90
N GLN A 16 -10.09 9.12 30.23
CA GLN A 16 -8.64 9.31 30.14
C GLN A 16 -8.22 9.90 28.79
N LEU A 17 -9.16 10.30 27.93
CA LEU A 17 -8.86 10.99 26.67
C LEU A 17 -9.09 12.48 26.84
N CYS A 18 -8.30 13.29 26.13
CA CYS A 18 -8.62 14.70 25.99
C CYS A 18 -9.97 14.85 25.28
N LYS A 19 -10.74 15.87 25.68
CA LYS A 19 -12.04 16.18 25.07
C LYS A 19 -11.82 16.76 23.67
N ILE A 20 -12.84 16.71 22.81
CA ILE A 20 -12.81 17.43 21.52
C ILE A 20 -12.47 18.91 21.77
N GLY A 21 -11.55 19.46 20.98
CA GLY A 21 -10.95 20.79 21.18
C GLY A 21 -9.76 20.80 22.14
N TRP A 22 -9.27 19.62 22.53
CA TRP A 22 -8.12 19.46 23.42
C TRP A 22 -7.24 18.28 22.96
N ALA A 23 -5.92 18.46 23.08
CA ALA A 23 -4.91 17.45 22.79
C ALA A 23 -3.96 17.27 23.98
N GLY A 24 -3.25 16.14 23.98
CA GLY A 24 -2.38 15.73 25.08
C GLY A 24 -2.37 14.22 25.30
N ASN A 25 -1.72 13.79 26.38
CA ASN A 25 -1.63 12.37 26.75
C ASN A 25 -2.83 11.86 27.57
N GLY A 26 -3.90 12.65 27.65
CA GLY A 26 -5.09 12.30 28.42
C GLY A 26 -5.03 12.59 29.92
N GLN A 27 -3.83 12.62 30.50
CA GLN A 27 -3.61 13.09 31.89
C GLN A 27 -3.41 14.61 31.92
N VAL A 28 -2.67 15.11 30.94
CA VAL A 28 -2.43 16.53 30.70
C VAL A 28 -3.02 16.84 29.33
N CYS A 29 -3.96 17.76 29.31
CA CYS A 29 -4.61 18.21 28.09
C CYS A 29 -4.48 19.73 27.98
N GLY A 30 -4.21 20.22 26.78
CA GLY A 30 -4.24 21.63 26.40
C GLY A 30 -5.23 21.87 25.26
N PRO A 31 -5.56 23.14 24.96
CA PRO A 31 -6.34 23.50 23.78
C PRO A 31 -5.71 22.96 22.51
N ASP A 32 -6.56 22.53 21.59
CA ASP A 32 -6.25 22.07 20.25
C ASP A 32 -7.30 22.72 19.35
N ARG A 33 -6.85 23.71 18.56
CA ARG A 33 -7.75 24.61 17.84
C ARG A 33 -8.24 24.03 16.52
N ASP A 34 -7.38 23.32 15.82
CA ASP A 34 -7.63 22.78 14.49
C ASP A 34 -7.98 21.28 14.51
N LEU A 35 -8.02 20.69 15.71
CA LEU A 35 -8.55 19.36 16.01
C LEU A 35 -7.73 18.23 15.39
N ASP A 36 -6.42 18.42 15.28
CA ASP A 36 -5.51 17.47 14.66
C ASP A 36 -4.84 16.53 15.70
N GLY A 37 -5.09 16.77 16.99
CA GLY A 37 -4.57 15.98 18.09
C GLY A 37 -3.21 16.44 18.61
N TRP A 38 -2.76 17.66 18.29
CA TRP A 38 -1.61 18.33 18.88
C TRP A 38 -2.03 19.63 19.61
N PRO A 39 -1.46 19.92 20.78
CA PRO A 39 -1.86 21.10 21.56
C PRO A 39 -1.22 22.38 21.02
N ASP A 40 -1.95 23.51 21.10
CA ASP A 40 -1.50 24.87 20.70
C ASP A 40 -0.17 25.32 21.39
N HIS A 41 0.21 24.67 22.50
CA HIS A 41 1.41 24.93 23.28
C HIS A 41 1.96 23.66 23.94
N ASP A 42 3.27 23.64 24.21
CA ASP A 42 3.90 22.53 24.93
C ASP A 42 3.34 22.42 26.36
N LEU A 43 2.90 21.22 26.73
CA LEU A 43 2.22 20.95 28.01
C LEU A 43 3.19 20.54 29.13
N GLY A 44 4.50 20.42 28.84
CA GLY A 44 5.53 20.10 29.81
C GLY A 44 5.55 18.64 30.29
N CYS A 45 4.95 17.72 29.54
CA CYS A 45 5.06 16.28 29.77
C CYS A 45 6.12 15.64 28.86
N SER A 46 6.56 14.44 29.22
CA SER A 46 7.51 13.66 28.41
C SER A 46 6.85 13.04 27.16
N ASP A 47 5.53 12.86 27.17
CA ASP A 47 4.77 12.25 26.08
C ASP A 47 4.85 13.12 24.80
N PRO A 48 5.08 12.52 23.61
CA PRO A 48 5.08 13.26 22.35
C PRO A 48 3.80 14.06 22.11
N LYS A 49 2.63 13.54 22.49
CA LYS A 49 1.34 14.25 22.32
C LYS A 49 1.19 15.49 23.20
N CYS A 50 2.17 15.77 24.06
CA CYS A 50 2.27 17.02 24.80
C CYS A 50 3.13 18.09 24.13
N ARG A 51 3.81 17.78 23.03
CA ARG A 51 4.61 18.75 22.29
C ARG A 51 3.70 19.74 21.61
N LYS A 52 4.19 20.96 21.46
CA LYS A 52 3.49 22.01 20.74
C LYS A 52 3.28 21.58 19.28
N ASP A 53 2.08 21.80 18.79
CA ASP A 53 1.71 21.78 17.39
C ASP A 53 2.61 22.73 16.55
N ASN A 54 3.16 22.23 15.44
CA ASN A 54 4.08 23.00 14.60
C ASN A 54 3.33 23.88 13.58
N CYS A 55 2.00 23.74 13.46
CA CYS A 55 1.11 24.55 12.63
C CYS A 55 -0.21 25.06 13.25
N VAL A 56 -0.48 24.94 14.56
CA VAL A 56 -1.49 25.57 15.49
C VAL A 56 -2.91 25.95 14.99
N GLY A 57 -3.06 26.49 13.79
CA GLY A 57 -4.35 26.81 13.16
C GLY A 57 -4.57 26.09 11.83
N ILE A 58 -3.69 25.16 11.43
CA ILE A 58 -3.81 24.37 10.21
C ILE A 58 -3.64 22.89 10.60
N PRO A 59 -4.69 22.05 10.45
CA PRO A 59 -4.62 20.66 10.89
C PRO A 59 -3.55 19.89 10.12
N ASN A 60 -2.55 19.34 10.83
CA ASN A 60 -1.48 18.51 10.28
C ASN A 60 -1.05 17.43 11.28
N SER A 61 -1.98 16.52 11.59
CA SER A 61 -1.80 15.49 12.62
C SER A 61 -0.53 14.62 12.53
N GLY A 62 0.13 14.57 11.37
CA GLY A 62 1.42 13.91 11.15
C GLY A 62 2.64 14.70 11.63
N GLN A 63 2.51 16.03 11.80
CA GLN A 63 3.56 16.96 12.25
C GLN A 63 4.84 16.87 11.42
N GLU A 64 4.71 16.62 10.13
CA GLU A 64 5.82 16.67 9.19
C GLU A 64 6.47 18.07 9.23
N ASP A 65 7.82 18.09 9.16
CA ASP A 65 8.72 19.23 9.37
C ASP A 65 10.06 18.83 8.71
N ALA A 66 10.17 19.05 7.40
CA ALA A 66 11.22 18.50 6.55
C ALA A 66 12.60 19.10 6.87
N ASP A 67 12.67 20.39 7.20
CA ASP A 67 13.91 21.07 7.59
C ASP A 67 14.23 21.01 9.10
N GLY A 68 13.26 20.62 9.93
CA GLY A 68 13.41 20.48 11.37
C GLY A 68 13.50 21.82 12.11
N ASN A 69 12.98 22.91 11.53
CA ASN A 69 13.04 24.24 12.13
C ASN A 69 11.96 24.46 13.22
N GLY A 70 10.98 23.55 13.33
CA GLY A 70 9.87 23.59 14.29
C GLY A 70 8.60 24.27 13.79
N VAL A 71 8.55 24.66 12.51
CA VAL A 71 7.37 25.03 11.73
C VAL A 71 7.02 23.82 10.86
N GLY A 72 5.75 23.43 10.79
CA GLY A 72 5.38 22.25 10.01
C GLY A 72 5.26 22.53 8.52
N ASP A 73 5.45 21.51 7.69
CA ASP A 73 5.51 21.62 6.22
C ASP A 73 4.31 22.38 5.63
N ILE A 74 3.11 22.15 6.16
CA ILE A 74 1.88 22.75 5.63
C ILE A 74 1.77 24.27 5.90
N CYS A 75 2.53 24.79 6.86
CA CYS A 75 2.51 26.20 7.25
C CYS A 75 3.87 26.88 7.13
N ASP A 76 4.90 26.16 6.70
CA ASP A 76 6.20 26.71 6.33
C ASP A 76 6.16 27.24 4.88
N PRO A 77 6.56 28.50 4.61
CA PRO A 77 6.67 29.01 3.25
C PRO A 77 7.78 28.36 2.39
N ASP A 78 8.76 27.70 3.00
CA ASP A 78 9.94 27.05 2.39
C ASP A 78 10.31 25.83 3.26
N ALA A 79 9.58 24.73 3.05
CA ALA A 79 9.51 23.62 4.01
C ALA A 79 10.81 22.82 4.12
N ASP A 80 11.69 22.88 3.12
CA ASP A 80 13.00 22.20 3.14
C ASP A 80 14.20 23.16 3.27
N CYS A 81 13.95 24.46 3.35
CA CYS A 81 14.94 25.52 3.55
C CYS A 81 16.03 25.58 2.47
N ASP A 82 15.70 25.22 1.23
CA ASP A 82 16.64 25.24 0.12
C ASP A 82 16.81 26.65 -0.51
N GLY A 83 15.93 27.58 -0.12
CA GLY A 83 15.90 28.97 -0.56
C GLY A 83 14.89 29.26 -1.68
N ILE A 84 14.08 28.27 -2.07
CA ILE A 84 13.02 28.36 -3.06
C ILE A 84 11.68 28.15 -2.33
N PRO A 85 10.72 29.07 -2.42
CA PRO A 85 9.41 28.87 -1.80
C PRO A 85 8.69 27.65 -2.38
N ASN A 86 7.92 26.92 -1.57
CA ASN A 86 7.20 25.68 -1.95
C ASN A 86 6.48 25.76 -3.31
N ASP A 87 5.91 26.93 -3.63
CA ASP A 87 5.48 27.27 -4.99
C ASP A 87 6.43 28.38 -5.52
N PRO A 88 7.33 28.12 -6.48
CA PRO A 88 7.23 27.13 -7.56
C PRO A 88 8.19 25.93 -7.47
N ASP A 89 8.66 25.55 -6.28
CA ASP A 89 9.61 24.44 -6.09
C ASP A 89 9.12 23.11 -6.70
N ASN A 90 9.98 22.42 -7.47
CA ASN A 90 9.69 21.11 -8.04
C ASN A 90 9.99 19.93 -7.09
N CYS A 91 10.58 20.18 -5.91
CA CYS A 91 10.73 19.24 -4.81
C CYS A 91 10.50 19.88 -3.42
N PRO A 92 9.27 20.35 -3.09
CA PRO A 92 9.00 21.20 -1.92
C PRO A 92 9.35 20.64 -0.52
N LEU A 93 9.78 19.38 -0.43
CA LEU A 93 10.11 18.68 0.81
C LEU A 93 11.53 18.07 0.78
N VAL A 94 12.30 18.30 -0.30
CA VAL A 94 13.63 17.73 -0.52
C VAL A 94 14.52 18.78 -1.18
N ALA A 95 15.36 19.40 -0.37
CA ALA A 95 16.18 20.53 -0.79
C ALA A 95 16.96 20.27 -2.09
N ASN A 96 16.65 21.05 -3.12
CA ASN A 96 17.27 20.99 -4.43
C ASN A 96 17.40 22.40 -5.06
N PRO A 97 18.33 23.23 -4.55
CA PRO A 97 18.46 24.62 -5.02
C PRO A 97 18.80 24.79 -6.51
N ASP A 98 19.19 23.70 -7.20
CA ASP A 98 19.45 23.67 -8.62
C ASP A 98 18.20 23.40 -9.49
N GLN A 99 17.10 22.95 -8.88
CA GLN A 99 15.80 22.66 -9.51
C GLN A 99 15.93 21.80 -10.77
N LEU A 100 16.89 20.86 -10.76
CA LEU A 100 17.10 19.98 -11.89
C LEU A 100 15.87 19.08 -12.09
N ASP A 101 15.41 19.00 -13.33
CA ASP A 101 14.31 18.16 -13.79
C ASP A 101 14.74 17.61 -15.16
N THR A 102 15.11 16.33 -15.22
CA THR A 102 15.71 15.70 -16.39
C THR A 102 14.67 15.34 -17.45
N ASP A 103 13.41 15.13 -17.05
CA ASP A 103 12.29 14.88 -17.95
C ASP A 103 11.33 16.07 -18.07
N GLU A 104 11.82 17.31 -17.87
CA GLU A 104 11.12 18.60 -17.88
C GLU A 104 10.07 18.82 -19.01
N ASP A 105 10.17 18.11 -20.13
CA ASP A 105 9.14 18.10 -21.19
C ASP A 105 7.90 17.23 -20.87
N GLY A 106 7.98 16.51 -19.76
CA GLY A 106 6.96 15.75 -19.05
C GLY A 106 5.88 16.63 -18.45
N ALA A 107 4.79 15.99 -18.05
CA ALA A 107 3.60 16.69 -17.57
C ALA A 107 3.53 16.80 -16.03
N ASP A 108 4.40 16.10 -15.32
CA ASP A 108 4.47 15.97 -13.86
C ASP A 108 5.32 17.02 -13.17
N LYS A 109 6.41 17.49 -13.81
CA LYS A 109 7.27 18.58 -13.30
C LYS A 109 7.90 18.27 -11.94
N GLN A 110 8.19 17.01 -11.70
CA GLN A 110 8.83 16.55 -10.47
C GLN A 110 10.35 16.72 -10.63
N GLY A 111 11.03 17.32 -9.65
CA GLY A 111 12.48 17.48 -9.74
C GLY A 111 13.24 16.17 -9.50
N ASP A 112 14.43 16.02 -10.11
CA ASP A 112 15.29 14.84 -10.00
C ASP A 112 15.59 14.43 -8.55
N ALA A 113 15.59 15.40 -7.62
CA ALA A 113 15.91 15.17 -6.21
C ALA A 113 14.83 14.37 -5.47
N CYS A 114 13.59 14.42 -5.96
CA CYS A 114 12.42 13.82 -5.35
C CYS A 114 11.59 13.00 -6.37
N ASP A 115 12.17 12.70 -7.53
CA ASP A 115 11.57 11.86 -8.56
C ASP A 115 12.13 10.43 -8.49
N ASN A 116 11.25 9.45 -8.29
CA ASN A 116 11.62 8.03 -8.32
C ASN A 116 11.78 7.46 -9.74
N CYS A 117 11.49 8.25 -10.77
CA CYS A 117 11.77 7.97 -12.19
C CYS A 117 12.28 9.19 -12.97
N PRO A 118 13.49 9.73 -12.69
CA PRO A 118 14.00 11.01 -13.23
C PRO A 118 14.11 11.17 -14.76
N THR A 119 13.75 10.16 -15.55
CA THR A 119 13.83 10.19 -17.01
C THR A 119 12.52 9.77 -17.68
N VAL A 120 11.49 9.49 -16.89
CA VAL A 120 10.21 8.93 -17.35
C VAL A 120 9.07 9.58 -16.55
N PRO A 121 8.22 10.40 -17.20
CA PRO A 121 7.18 11.12 -16.48
C PRO A 121 6.19 10.20 -15.77
N ASN A 122 5.98 10.39 -14.48
CA ASN A 122 5.12 9.62 -13.59
C ASN A 122 4.55 10.46 -12.43
N PHE A 123 3.48 11.21 -12.73
CA PHE A 123 2.78 12.11 -11.80
C PHE A 123 2.40 11.48 -10.44
N ASP A 124 2.11 10.18 -10.41
CA ASP A 124 1.68 9.49 -9.20
C ASP A 124 2.84 9.02 -8.31
N GLN A 125 4.09 9.07 -8.80
CA GLN A 125 5.30 8.66 -8.06
C GLN A 125 5.10 7.29 -7.37
N GLY A 126 4.36 6.39 -8.03
CA GLY A 126 4.06 5.06 -7.52
C GLY A 126 5.33 4.23 -7.35
N ASP A 127 5.41 3.47 -6.26
CA ASP A 127 6.50 2.56 -5.93
C ASP A 127 5.90 1.44 -5.05
N VAL A 128 5.50 0.35 -5.71
CA VAL A 128 4.72 -0.75 -5.08
C VAL A 128 5.56 -1.56 -4.11
N ASP A 129 6.81 -1.86 -4.45
CA ASP A 129 7.72 -2.68 -3.64
C ASP A 129 8.58 -1.86 -2.67
N LYS A 130 8.63 -0.53 -2.84
CA LYS A 130 9.35 0.46 -2.02
C LYS A 130 10.87 0.32 -2.11
N ASP A 131 11.38 -0.04 -3.28
CA ASP A 131 12.82 -0.14 -3.52
C ASP A 131 13.46 1.22 -3.90
N GLY A 132 12.64 2.24 -4.17
CA GLY A 132 13.04 3.59 -4.56
C GLY A 132 13.08 3.82 -6.07
N ILE A 133 12.74 2.82 -6.89
CA ILE A 133 12.53 2.93 -8.33
C ILE A 133 11.03 2.99 -8.58
N GLY A 134 10.55 4.02 -9.25
CA GLY A 134 9.12 4.16 -9.48
C GLY A 134 8.56 3.13 -10.47
N ASP A 135 7.28 2.79 -10.28
CA ASP A 135 6.47 1.87 -11.09
C ASP A 135 6.60 2.12 -12.62
N ALA A 136 6.84 3.37 -13.03
CA ALA A 136 6.95 3.77 -14.43
C ALA A 136 8.28 3.37 -15.10
N CYS A 137 9.35 3.24 -14.31
CA CYS A 137 10.70 2.92 -14.76
C CYS A 137 11.25 1.63 -14.14
N ASP A 138 10.52 1.03 -13.21
CA ASP A 138 10.86 -0.23 -12.57
C ASP A 138 10.60 -1.43 -13.51
N PRO A 139 11.62 -2.24 -13.84
CA PRO A 139 11.42 -3.47 -14.57
C PRO A 139 10.66 -4.57 -13.82
N ASP A 140 10.56 -4.56 -12.49
CA ASP A 140 9.98 -5.62 -11.63
C ASP A 140 9.20 -5.04 -10.43
N MET A 141 8.17 -4.23 -10.73
CA MET A 141 7.30 -3.48 -9.79
C MET A 141 6.87 -4.18 -8.48
N ASP A 142 6.84 -5.51 -8.40
CA ASP A 142 6.44 -6.23 -7.19
C ASP A 142 7.54 -7.10 -6.55
N ASP A 143 8.80 -6.92 -6.96
CA ASP A 143 10.01 -7.66 -6.52
C ASP A 143 9.79 -9.18 -6.42
N ASP A 144 9.04 -9.76 -7.37
CA ASP A 144 8.74 -11.20 -7.40
C ASP A 144 9.85 -12.03 -8.10
N GLY A 145 10.86 -11.32 -8.63
CA GLY A 145 12.01 -11.86 -9.33
C GLY A 145 11.72 -12.12 -10.82
N ARG A 146 10.73 -11.43 -11.39
CA ARG A 146 10.39 -11.50 -12.82
C ARG A 146 10.06 -10.13 -13.36
N ASN A 147 10.91 -9.69 -14.29
CA ASN A 147 10.62 -8.46 -15.01
C ASN A 147 9.22 -8.46 -15.66
N MET A 148 8.52 -7.34 -15.53
CA MET A 148 7.25 -7.01 -16.17
C MET A 148 7.35 -7.17 -17.68
N ILE A 149 6.98 -8.35 -18.20
CA ILE A 149 6.76 -8.56 -19.63
C ILE A 149 5.27 -8.34 -19.88
N CYS A 150 4.84 -7.08 -19.90
CA CYS A 150 3.51 -6.69 -20.40
C CYS A 150 3.44 -7.00 -21.91
N LYS A 151 2.98 -8.21 -22.25
CA LYS A 151 2.69 -8.54 -23.66
C LYS A 151 1.51 -7.66 -24.12
N PRO A 152 1.53 -7.10 -25.35
CA PRO A 152 0.38 -6.38 -25.88
C PRO A 152 -0.82 -7.33 -25.87
N ASN A 153 -1.81 -7.03 -25.03
CA ASN A 153 -3.01 -7.84 -24.75
C ASN A 153 -2.82 -9.12 -23.92
N ARG A 154 -1.90 -9.16 -22.94
CA ARG A 154 -1.91 -10.22 -21.91
C ARG A 154 -1.33 -9.73 -20.57
N TRP A 155 -2.07 -10.05 -19.50
CA TRP A 155 -1.71 -10.10 -18.06
C TRP A 155 -0.33 -9.52 -17.70
N CYS A 156 -0.31 -8.36 -17.04
CA CYS A 156 0.79 -7.97 -16.14
C CYS A 156 0.82 -9.01 -15.00
N ASP A 157 1.99 -9.41 -14.50
CA ASP A 157 2.12 -10.52 -13.53
C ASP A 157 1.01 -10.48 -12.46
N PRO A 158 0.18 -11.55 -12.34
CA PRO A 158 -0.86 -11.58 -11.32
C PRO A 158 -0.21 -11.77 -9.95
N PRO A 159 -0.74 -11.13 -8.89
CA PRO A 159 -0.25 -11.34 -7.53
C PRO A 159 -0.22 -12.84 -7.22
N LEU A 160 0.77 -13.28 -6.43
CA LEU A 160 1.08 -14.66 -6.03
C LEU A 160 -0.07 -15.48 -5.40
N THR A 161 -1.31 -15.02 -5.46
CA THR A 161 -2.53 -15.76 -5.12
C THR A 161 -3.09 -16.63 -6.25
N GLN A 162 -2.39 -16.82 -7.38
CA GLN A 162 -2.65 -18.00 -8.22
C GLN A 162 -1.97 -19.22 -7.63
N ILE A 163 -2.73 -19.92 -6.78
CA ILE A 163 -2.60 -21.35 -6.52
C ILE A 163 -2.13 -22.02 -7.81
N LEU A 164 -0.93 -22.60 -7.79
CA LEU A 164 -0.41 -23.39 -8.90
C LEU A 164 -1.48 -24.41 -9.31
N LEU A 165 -2.22 -24.13 -10.38
CA LEU A 165 -2.74 -25.19 -11.23
C LEU A 165 -1.53 -25.76 -11.97
N ARG A 166 -0.65 -26.45 -11.24
CA ARG A 166 0.23 -27.44 -11.86
C ARG A 166 -0.71 -28.32 -12.66
N ARG A 167 -0.51 -28.38 -13.97
CA ARG A 167 -1.14 -29.41 -14.81
C ARG A 167 -0.80 -30.74 -14.14
N VAL A 168 -1.75 -31.33 -13.42
CA VAL A 168 -1.59 -32.69 -12.91
C VAL A 168 -1.53 -33.56 -14.15
N PRO A 169 -0.41 -34.25 -14.43
CA PRO A 169 -0.36 -35.14 -15.58
C PRO A 169 -1.38 -36.25 -15.33
N VAL A 170 -2.48 -36.23 -16.07
CA VAL A 170 -3.42 -37.35 -16.09
C VAL A 170 -2.69 -38.47 -16.82
N LYS A 171 -2.26 -39.51 -16.09
CA LYS A 171 -1.81 -40.75 -16.75
C LYS A 171 -3.01 -41.32 -17.50
N GLU A 172 -2.93 -41.36 -18.83
CA GLU A 172 -3.91 -42.03 -19.67
C GLU A 172 -4.14 -43.44 -19.14
N THR A 173 -5.36 -43.71 -18.66
CA THR A 173 -5.77 -45.05 -18.24
C THR A 173 -6.75 -45.57 -19.29
N THR A 174 -6.29 -46.51 -20.11
CA THR A 174 -7.14 -47.14 -21.13
C THR A 174 -7.99 -48.23 -20.48
N VAL A 175 -9.30 -48.01 -20.37
CA VAL A 175 -10.25 -49.03 -19.89
C VAL A 175 -10.81 -49.78 -21.10
N LYS A 176 -10.43 -51.05 -21.28
CA LYS A 176 -11.05 -51.92 -22.30
C LYS A 176 -12.37 -52.46 -21.78
N LEU A 177 -13.49 -51.96 -22.31
CA LEU A 177 -14.83 -52.43 -21.96
C LEU A 177 -15.27 -53.52 -22.95
N LYS A 178 -15.50 -54.74 -22.47
CA LYS A 178 -16.18 -55.79 -23.23
C LYS A 178 -17.65 -55.84 -22.79
N ASN A 179 -18.56 -55.75 -23.76
CA ASN A 179 -20.02 -55.68 -23.62
C ASN A 179 -20.54 -54.43 -22.88
N LEU A 180 -20.75 -53.35 -23.64
CA LEU A 180 -21.30 -52.08 -23.14
C LEU A 180 -22.84 -52.17 -22.96
N PRO A 181 -23.40 -51.91 -21.77
CA PRO A 181 -24.81 -51.55 -21.64
C PRO A 181 -25.03 -50.11 -22.15
N ARG A 182 -26.27 -49.75 -22.53
CA ARG A 182 -26.64 -48.46 -23.18
C ARG A 182 -26.30 -47.19 -22.36
N ARG A 183 -25.87 -47.32 -21.11
CA ARG A 183 -25.34 -46.24 -20.28
C ARG A 183 -24.24 -46.77 -19.39
N LEU A 184 -23.08 -46.12 -19.41
CA LEU A 184 -21.94 -46.42 -18.55
C LEU A 184 -21.65 -45.17 -17.71
N THR A 185 -21.54 -45.34 -16.40
CA THR A 185 -21.13 -44.26 -15.48
C THR A 185 -19.76 -44.64 -14.93
N ILE A 186 -18.74 -43.83 -15.20
CA ILE A 186 -17.39 -44.03 -14.65
C ILE A 186 -17.20 -43.01 -13.54
N THR A 187 -16.97 -43.48 -12.31
CA THR A 187 -16.66 -42.63 -11.16
C THR A 187 -15.14 -42.66 -10.94
N VAL A 188 -14.47 -41.52 -11.13
CA VAL A 188 -13.03 -41.38 -10.88
C VAL A 188 -12.84 -40.73 -9.51
N HIS A 189 -12.30 -41.49 -8.55
CA HIS A 189 -11.88 -40.92 -7.26
C HIS A 189 -10.43 -40.44 -7.37
N LEU A 190 -10.22 -39.14 -7.43
CA LEU A 190 -8.89 -38.53 -7.32
C LEU A 190 -8.55 -38.42 -5.82
N LEU A 191 -7.64 -39.27 -5.34
CA LEU A 191 -7.08 -39.12 -4.00
C LEU A 191 -5.95 -38.08 -4.06
N ALA A 192 -6.27 -36.83 -3.73
CA ALA A 192 -5.26 -35.82 -3.45
C ALA A 192 -4.59 -36.18 -2.12
N GLN A 193 -3.33 -36.63 -2.15
CA GLN A 193 -2.53 -36.69 -0.94
C GLN A 193 -2.14 -35.26 -0.58
N ASN A 194 -2.84 -34.72 0.42
CA ASN A 194 -2.64 -33.41 1.05
C ASN A 194 -3.04 -32.21 0.17
N PHE A 195 -4.33 -31.87 0.21
CA PHE A 195 -4.88 -30.59 0.69
C PHE A 195 -6.35 -30.50 0.24
N TYR A 196 -7.16 -29.80 1.03
CA TYR A 196 -8.62 -29.70 0.95
C TYR A 196 -9.14 -29.31 -0.45
N LEU A 197 -9.53 -30.31 -1.25
CA LEU A 197 -10.35 -30.14 -2.45
C LEU A 197 -11.68 -30.86 -2.20
N THR A 198 -12.68 -30.12 -1.74
CA THR A 198 -14.05 -30.62 -1.69
C THR A 198 -14.60 -30.65 -3.12
N SER A 199 -14.51 -31.83 -3.74
CA SER A 199 -15.07 -32.27 -5.03
C SER A 199 -14.96 -31.34 -6.24
N ILE A 200 -14.28 -31.81 -7.28
CA ILE A 200 -14.44 -31.27 -8.64
C ILE A 200 -15.48 -32.15 -9.34
N GLU A 201 -16.68 -31.62 -9.57
CA GLU A 201 -17.67 -32.26 -10.45
C GLU A 201 -17.35 -31.85 -11.89
N GLY A 202 -16.85 -32.80 -12.68
CA GLY A 202 -16.63 -32.62 -14.11
C GLY A 202 -17.40 -33.67 -14.91
N VAL A 203 -18.10 -33.24 -15.96
CA VAL A 203 -18.70 -34.13 -16.96
C VAL A 203 -17.68 -34.34 -18.07
N LEU A 204 -17.14 -35.55 -18.17
CA LEU A 204 -16.28 -35.93 -19.29
C LEU A 204 -17.16 -36.36 -20.48
N TYR A 205 -17.12 -35.59 -21.57
CA TYR A 205 -17.73 -36.00 -22.84
C TYR A 205 -16.76 -36.90 -23.59
N VAL A 206 -17.12 -38.17 -23.77
CA VAL A 206 -16.38 -39.10 -24.62
C VAL A 206 -17.04 -39.12 -25.98
N ASP A 207 -16.40 -38.50 -26.97
CA ASP A 207 -16.86 -38.55 -28.36
C ASP A 207 -16.42 -39.89 -28.96
N ILE A 208 -17.38 -40.81 -29.15
CA ILE A 208 -17.10 -42.12 -29.75
C ILE A 208 -17.22 -41.93 -31.26
N GLY A 209 -16.10 -41.57 -31.90
CA GLY A 209 -16.00 -41.64 -33.35
C GLY A 209 -16.26 -43.07 -33.82
N ALA A 210 -17.32 -43.28 -34.60
CA ALA A 210 -17.59 -44.55 -35.24
C ALA A 210 -16.50 -44.81 -36.29
N GLY A 211 -15.45 -45.54 -35.91
CA GLY A 211 -14.52 -46.12 -36.86
C GLY A 211 -15.23 -47.21 -37.66
N SER A 212 -15.40 -46.96 -38.95
CA SER A 212 -15.94 -47.92 -39.93
C SER A 212 -15.10 -49.21 -39.90
N LEU A 213 -15.77 -50.36 -39.72
CA LEU A 213 -15.24 -51.68 -40.12
C LEU A 213 -15.57 -51.92 -41.59
#